data_AF-A0A4V3GCL6-F1
#
_entry.id   AF-A0A4V3GCL6-F1
#
_cell.length_a   1.000
_cell.length_b   1.000
_cell.length_c   1.000
_cell.angle_alpha   90.00
_cell.angle_beta   90.00
_cell.angle_gamma   90.00
#
_symmetry.space_group_name_H-M   'P 1'
#
loop_
_entity.id
_entity.type
_entity.pdbx_description
1 polymer ?
#
loop_
_entity_poly.entity_id
_entity_poly.type
_entity_poly.pdbx_seq_one_letter_code
_entity_poly.pdbx_strand_id
1 'polypeptide(L)'
;MIFKSWLEFLSQYNGFSLFVFFLIENVTLYYLSVLIGKIIELENTFLKKTDRKWIFSTLVCNTFITFLGFELYQWGIMKIDFSSSFFSILLDIFLLVLLMDFFMFAFHYFVHQLKWFYEIHKHHHTHIETNVYSLYVLHP
;
A
#
# COMPACT_ATOMS: atom_id res chain seq x y z
N MET A 1 17.71 -3.62 -17.13
CA MET A 1 19.04 -3.63 -16.46
C MET A 1 19.08 -2.69 -15.26
N ILE A 2 18.72 -1.41 -15.38
CA ILE A 2 18.78 -0.43 -14.27
C ILE A 2 17.99 -0.89 -13.03
N PHE A 3 16.76 -1.37 -13.18
CA PHE A 3 15.95 -1.82 -12.05
C PHE A 3 16.50 -3.07 -11.36
N LYS A 4 17.06 -4.02 -12.12
CA LYS A 4 17.74 -5.19 -11.54
C LYS A 4 18.94 -4.77 -10.69
N SER A 5 19.74 -3.82 -11.19
CA SER A 5 20.88 -3.29 -10.42
C SER A 5 20.46 -2.54 -9.15
N TRP A 6 19.24 -1.98 -9.09
CA TRP A 6 18.73 -1.35 -7.88
C TRP A 6 18.35 -2.38 -6.80
N LEU A 7 17.72 -3.49 -7.19
CA LEU A 7 17.43 -4.57 -6.24
C LEU A 7 18.72 -5.15 -5.67
N GLU A 8 19.71 -5.44 -6.53
CA GLU A 8 21.03 -5.92 -6.11
C GLU A 8 21.73 -4.93 -5.17
N PHE A 9 21.57 -3.62 -5.40
CA PHE A 9 22.10 -2.58 -4.52
C PHE A 9 21.39 -2.57 -3.16
N LEU A 10 20.06 -2.67 -3.13
CA LEU A 10 19.29 -2.76 -1.88
C LEU A 10 19.68 -4.00 -1.07
N SER A 11 19.96 -5.13 -1.72
CA SER A 11 20.41 -6.37 -1.07
C SER A 11 21.72 -6.25 -0.29
N GLN A 12 22.48 -5.16 -0.45
CA GLN A 12 23.71 -4.89 0.29
C GLN A 12 23.47 -4.28 1.68
N TYR A 13 22.27 -3.78 1.95
CA TYR A 13 21.92 -3.14 3.20
C TYR A 13 21.35 -4.14 4.22
N ASN A 14 21.50 -3.83 5.50
CA ASN A 14 20.86 -4.62 6.55
C ASN A 14 19.35 -4.34 6.63
N GLY A 15 18.61 -5.23 7.30
CA GLY A 15 17.14 -5.14 7.38
C GLY A 15 16.62 -3.84 7.99
N PHE A 16 17.32 -3.24 8.96
CA PHE A 16 16.89 -1.97 9.55
C PHE A 16 17.01 -0.80 8.56
N SER A 17 18.14 -0.71 7.85
CA SER A 17 18.35 0.29 6.81
C SER A 17 17.31 0.14 5.68
N LEU A 18 17.00 -1.09 5.27
CA LEU A 18 15.95 -1.37 4.28
C LEU A 18 14.57 -0.95 4.77
N PHE A 19 14.22 -1.28 6.02
CA PHE A 19 12.95 -0.88 6.60
C PHE A 19 12.80 0.65 6.65
N VAL A 20 13.85 1.38 7.06
CA VAL A 20 13.85 2.85 7.05
C VAL A 20 13.73 3.40 5.62
N PHE A 21 14.42 2.79 4.66
CA PHE A 21 14.33 3.19 3.26
C PHE A 21 12.89 3.03 2.71
N PHE A 22 12.28 1.87 2.91
CA PHE A 22 10.88 1.63 2.48
C PHE A 22 9.88 2.51 3.24
N LEU A 23 10.17 2.89 4.50
CA LEU A 23 9.35 3.86 5.23
C LEU A 23 9.43 5.24 4.57
N ILE A 24 10.63 5.71 4.21
CA ILE A 24 10.82 6.98 3.51
C ILE A 24 10.08 6.97 2.17
N GLU A 25 10.16 5.88 1.42
CA GLU A 25 9.42 5.70 0.17
C GLU A 25 7.90 5.83 0.38
N ASN A 26 7.34 5.09 1.34
CA ASN A 26 5.91 5.13 1.65
C ASN A 26 5.45 6.51 2.14
N VAL A 27 6.25 7.17 2.98
CA VAL A 27 5.99 8.55 3.43
C VAL A 27 6.04 9.52 2.26
N THR A 28 6.97 9.34 1.33
CA THR A 28 7.08 10.16 0.12
C THR A 28 5.83 10.01 -0.75
N LEU A 29 5.37 8.79 -0.99
CA LEU A 29 4.13 8.53 -1.74
C LEU A 29 2.90 9.16 -1.05
N TYR A 30 2.85 9.13 0.27
CA TYR A 30 1.81 9.82 1.06
C TYR A 30 1.86 11.35 0.88
N TYR A 31 3.02 11.97 0.93
CA TYR A 31 3.10 13.42 0.69
C TYR A 31 2.76 13.78 -0.74
N LEU A 32 3.19 12.98 -1.72
CA LEU A 32 2.85 13.20 -3.13
C LEU A 32 1.34 13.11 -3.36
N SER A 33 0.66 12.11 -2.80
CA SER A 33 -0.79 12.00 -2.93
C SER A 33 -1.49 13.22 -2.32
N VAL A 34 -1.08 13.67 -1.13
CA VAL A 34 -1.61 14.88 -0.49
C VAL A 34 -1.36 16.13 -1.32
N LEU A 35 -0.17 16.28 -1.92
CA LEU A 35 0.15 17.41 -2.80
C LEU A 35 -0.77 17.42 -4.03
N ILE A 36 -0.96 16.26 -4.67
CA ILE A 36 -1.88 16.11 -5.80
C ILE A 36 -3.32 16.44 -5.36
N GLY A 37 -3.75 15.94 -4.20
CA GLY A 37 -5.05 16.25 -3.62
C GLY A 37 -5.26 17.76 -3.44
N LYS A 38 -4.25 18.48 -2.93
CA LYS A 38 -4.31 19.95 -2.81
C LYS A 38 -4.37 20.68 -4.14
N ILE A 39 -3.82 20.12 -5.20
CA ILE A 39 -3.85 20.70 -6.55
C ILE A 39 -5.24 20.52 -7.19
N ILE A 40 -5.84 19.34 -7.02
CA ILE A 40 -7.11 18.96 -7.69
C ILE A 40 -8.33 19.36 -6.86
N GLU A 41 -8.32 19.08 -5.56
CA GLU A 41 -9.45 19.27 -4.64
C GLU A 41 -9.00 19.90 -3.31
N LEU A 42 -8.55 21.15 -3.37
CA LEU A 42 -8.02 21.85 -2.20
C LEU A 42 -9.00 21.86 -1.01
N GLU A 43 -10.27 22.14 -1.26
CA GLU A 43 -11.32 22.25 -0.24
C GLU A 43 -11.60 20.91 0.45
N ASN A 44 -11.48 19.80 -0.29
CA ASN A 44 -11.68 18.44 0.24
C ASN A 44 -10.42 17.89 0.93
N THR A 45 -9.25 18.49 0.69
CA THR A 45 -7.95 18.01 1.21
C THR A 45 -7.65 18.52 2.63
N PHE A 46 -8.44 18.07 3.60
CA PHE A 46 -8.26 18.38 5.02
C PHE A 46 -8.01 17.12 5.87
N LEU A 47 -7.09 17.24 6.83
CA LEU A 47 -6.71 16.13 7.71
C LEU A 47 -7.48 16.21 9.04
N LYS A 48 -8.35 15.24 9.31
CA LYS A 48 -8.98 15.12 10.64
C LYS A 48 -7.97 14.59 11.66
N LYS A 49 -8.06 15.07 12.90
CA LYS A 49 -7.12 14.66 13.97
C LYS A 49 -7.22 13.17 14.29
N THR A 50 -8.43 12.60 14.18
CA THR A 50 -8.74 11.18 14.39
C THR A 50 -7.97 10.27 13.45
N ASP A 51 -7.67 10.76 12.24
CA ASP A 51 -7.15 9.96 11.13
C ASP A 51 -5.63 9.78 11.25
N ARG A 52 -4.94 10.67 11.98
CA ARG A 52 -3.48 10.68 12.11
C ARG A 52 -2.90 9.34 12.57
N LYS A 53 -3.52 8.71 13.55
CA LYS A 53 -3.07 7.40 14.06
C LYS A 53 -3.23 6.29 13.03
N TRP A 54 -4.29 6.36 12.22
CA TRP A 54 -4.58 5.37 11.19
C TRP A 54 -3.69 5.55 9.98
N ILE A 55 -3.44 6.79 9.56
CA ILE A 55 -2.43 7.11 8.55
C ILE A 55 -1.07 6.54 8.96
N PHE A 56 -0.64 6.79 10.21
CA PHE A 56 0.60 6.23 10.73
C PHE A 56 0.59 4.70 10.70
N SER A 57 -0.48 4.07 11.18
CA SER A 57 -0.64 2.61 11.16
C SER A 57 -0.55 2.05 9.74
N THR A 58 -1.22 2.67 8.77
CA THR A 58 -1.20 2.26 7.37
C THR A 58 0.18 2.42 6.75
N LEU A 59 0.90 3.51 7.04
CA LEU A 59 2.29 3.67 6.59
C LEU A 59 3.21 2.59 7.14
N VAL A 60 3.07 2.23 8.42
CA VAL A 60 3.83 1.14 9.03
C VAL A 60 3.47 -0.20 8.41
N CYS A 61 2.18 -0.50 8.23
CA CYS A 61 1.71 -1.72 7.58
C CYS A 61 2.24 -1.83 6.15
N ASN A 62 2.11 -0.78 5.34
CA ASN A 62 2.59 -0.77 3.96
C ASN A 62 4.10 -0.97 3.91
N THR A 63 4.86 -0.29 4.78
CA THR A 63 6.31 -0.49 4.90
C THR A 63 6.65 -1.94 5.23
N PHE A 64 5.92 -2.55 6.17
CA PHE A 64 6.12 -3.94 6.54
C PHE A 64 5.80 -4.90 5.40
N ILE A 65 4.72 -4.68 4.64
CA ILE A 65 4.39 -5.48 3.46
C ILE A 65 5.44 -5.33 2.36
N THR A 66 5.93 -4.11 2.09
CA THR A 66 7.04 -3.88 1.14
C THR A 66 8.30 -4.62 1.59
N PHE A 67 8.66 -4.51 2.88
CA PHE A 67 9.82 -5.19 3.44
C PHE A 67 9.70 -6.72 3.34
N LEU A 68 8.55 -7.29 3.70
CA LEU A 68 8.29 -8.72 3.52
C LEU A 68 8.36 -9.13 2.05
N GLY A 69 7.83 -8.31 1.15
CA GLY A 69 7.94 -8.55 -0.29
C GLY A 69 9.40 -8.64 -0.75
N PHE A 70 10.25 -7.74 -0.25
CA PHE A 70 11.68 -7.76 -0.53
C PHE A 70 12.38 -9.00 0.06
N GLU A 71 12.06 -9.40 1.29
CA GLU A 71 12.62 -10.63 1.90
C GLU A 71 12.21 -11.89 1.14
N LEU A 72 10.95 -12.01 0.73
CA LEU A 72 10.48 -13.11 -0.10
C LEU A 72 11.19 -13.17 -1.46
N TYR A 73 11.52 -12.00 -2.02
CA TYR A 73 12.36 -11.91 -3.22
C TYR A 73 13.79 -12.41 -2.94
N GLN A 74 14.41 -11.97 -1.84
CA GLN A 74 15.76 -12.39 -1.43
C GLN A 74 15.86 -13.90 -1.19
N TRP A 75 14.80 -14.52 -0.65
CA TRP A 75 14.72 -15.97 -0.46
C TRP A 75 14.40 -16.74 -1.75
N GLY A 76 14.17 -16.05 -2.87
CA GLY A 76 13.84 -16.66 -4.15
C GLY A 76 12.44 -17.25 -4.23
N ILE A 77 11.58 -16.97 -3.23
CA ILE A 77 10.16 -17.36 -3.22
C ILE A 77 9.39 -16.51 -4.24
N MET A 78 9.65 -15.20 -4.25
CA MET A 78 9.17 -14.29 -5.30
C MET A 78 10.30 -14.00 -6.29
N LYS A 79 9.94 -13.90 -7.58
CA LYS A 79 10.88 -13.54 -8.64
C LYS A 79 10.31 -12.37 -9.42
N ILE A 80 11.15 -11.39 -9.69
CA ILE A 80 10.80 -10.25 -10.53
C ILE A 80 11.36 -10.54 -11.93
N ASP A 81 10.45 -10.76 -12.88
CA ASP A 81 10.81 -10.99 -14.27
C ASP A 81 10.95 -9.65 -15.01
N PHE A 82 12.15 -9.37 -15.51
CA PHE A 82 12.46 -8.18 -16.30
C PHE A 82 12.44 -8.44 -17.81
N SER A 83 12.05 -9.64 -18.23
CA SER A 83 12.00 -10.09 -19.63
C SER A 83 10.58 -10.39 -20.13
N SER A 84 9.57 -10.03 -19.34
CA SER A 84 8.17 -10.23 -19.68
C SER A 84 7.77 -9.56 -21.00
N SER A 85 6.98 -10.28 -21.80
CA SER A 85 6.39 -9.74 -23.02
C SER A 85 5.30 -8.71 -22.70
N PHE A 86 4.99 -7.81 -23.64
CA PHE A 86 3.88 -6.87 -23.49
C PHE A 86 2.53 -7.57 -23.20
N PHE A 87 2.28 -8.71 -23.85
CA PHE A 87 1.07 -9.50 -23.62
C PHE A 87 1.02 -10.09 -22.20
N SER A 88 2.15 -10.57 -21.69
CA SER A 88 2.27 -11.06 -20.31
C SER A 88 1.94 -9.96 -19.31
N ILE A 89 2.48 -8.75 -19.52
CA ILE A 89 2.19 -7.59 -18.64
C ILE A 89 0.69 -7.25 -18.64
N LEU A 90 0.03 -7.27 -19.79
CA LEU A 90 -1.43 -7.04 -19.86
C LEU A 90 -2.22 -8.11 -19.10
N LEU A 91 -1.82 -9.38 -19.24
CA LEU A 91 -2.44 -10.48 -18.51
C LEU A 91 -2.20 -10.33 -17.00
N ASP A 92 -1.00 -9.98 -16.57
CA ASP A 92 -0.66 -9.75 -15.16
C ASP A 92 -1.49 -8.61 -14.57
N ILE A 93 -1.66 -7.50 -15.30
CA ILE A 93 -2.54 -6.38 -14.89
C ILE A 93 -3.98 -6.86 -14.75
N PHE A 94 -4.49 -7.59 -15.72
CA PHE A 94 -5.87 -8.10 -15.68
C PHE A 94 -6.09 -9.04 -14.49
N LEU A 95 -5.17 -9.99 -14.26
CA LEU A 95 -5.24 -10.90 -13.12
C LEU A 95 -5.09 -10.16 -11.80
N LEU A 96 -4.20 -9.17 -11.71
CA LEU A 96 -4.01 -8.37 -10.51
C LEU A 96 -5.28 -7.62 -10.15
N VAL A 97 -5.95 -6.97 -11.11
CA VAL A 97 -7.22 -6.28 -10.89
C VAL A 97 -8.29 -7.26 -10.42
N LEU A 98 -8.44 -8.40 -11.10
CA LEU A 98 -9.44 -9.41 -10.73
C LEU A 98 -9.21 -9.98 -9.33
N LEU A 99 -7.96 -10.31 -8.99
CA LEU A 99 -7.60 -10.84 -7.68
C LEU A 99 -7.76 -9.79 -6.59
N MET A 100 -7.36 -8.55 -6.84
CA MET A 100 -7.52 -7.44 -5.89
C MET A 100 -9.00 -7.21 -5.58
N ASP A 101 -9.87 -7.16 -6.59
CA ASP A 101 -11.32 -6.99 -6.41
C ASP A 101 -11.92 -8.17 -5.64
N PHE A 102 -11.53 -9.40 -6.00
CA PHE A 102 -11.98 -10.60 -5.29
C PHE A 102 -11.57 -10.59 -3.81
N PHE A 103 -10.30 -10.29 -3.52
CA PHE A 103 -9.80 -10.24 -2.15
C PHE A 103 -10.40 -9.07 -1.37
N MET A 104 -10.64 -7.92 -2.00
CA MET A 104 -11.35 -6.81 -1.39
C MET A 104 -12.77 -7.23 -0.97
N PHE A 105 -13.52 -7.89 -1.86
CA PHE A 105 -14.84 -8.42 -1.51
C PHE A 105 -14.77 -9.42 -0.36
N ALA A 106 -13.85 -10.40 -0.44
CA ALA A 106 -13.73 -11.44 0.57
C ALA A 106 -13.35 -10.85 1.95
N PHE A 107 -12.32 -10.01 2.00
CA PHE A 107 -11.87 -9.40 3.25
C PHE A 107 -12.92 -8.46 3.84
N HIS A 108 -13.54 -7.62 3.03
CA HIS A 108 -14.61 -6.74 3.49
C HIS A 108 -15.80 -7.54 4.04
N TYR A 109 -16.20 -8.63 3.38
CA TYR A 109 -17.21 -9.55 3.89
C TYR A 109 -16.80 -10.12 5.26
N PHE A 110 -15.59 -10.67 5.38
CA PHE A 110 -15.12 -11.28 6.63
C PHE A 110 -14.95 -10.27 7.76
N VAL A 111 -14.48 -9.07 7.48
CA VAL A 111 -14.34 -7.97 8.42
C VAL A 111 -15.67 -7.64 9.09
N HIS A 112 -16.77 -7.64 8.32
CA HIS A 112 -18.11 -7.45 8.87
C HIS A 112 -18.61 -8.62 9.73
N GLN A 113 -18.09 -9.83 9.55
CA GLN A 113 -18.44 -11.00 10.37
C GLN A 113 -17.61 -11.08 11.66
N LEU A 114 -16.35 -10.62 11.63
CA LEU A 114 -15.42 -10.70 12.75
C LEU A 114 -15.58 -9.48 13.68
N LYS A 115 -16.26 -9.66 14.82
CA LYS A 115 -16.57 -8.56 15.77
C LYS A 115 -15.39 -7.66 16.11
N TRP A 116 -14.21 -8.22 16.41
CA TRP A 116 -13.03 -7.44 16.76
C TRP A 116 -12.47 -6.63 15.59
N PHE A 117 -12.62 -7.15 14.36
CA PHE A 117 -12.12 -6.49 13.15
C PHE A 117 -13.11 -5.43 12.66
N TYR A 118 -14.42 -5.71 12.78
CA TYR A 118 -15.48 -4.74 12.50
C TYR A 118 -15.31 -3.44 13.30
N GLU A 119 -14.87 -3.52 14.57
CA GLU A 119 -14.64 -2.32 15.40
C GLU A 119 -13.55 -1.38 14.84
N ILE A 120 -12.60 -1.93 14.09
CA ILE A 120 -11.58 -1.16 13.37
C ILE A 120 -12.18 -0.62 12.06
N HIS A 121 -12.84 -1.50 11.31
CA HIS A 121 -13.42 -1.18 10.01
C HIS A 121 -14.59 -0.19 10.06
N LYS A 122 -15.37 -0.11 11.15
CA LYS A 122 -16.43 0.90 11.29
C LYS A 122 -15.92 2.34 11.16
N HIS A 123 -14.62 2.57 11.37
CA HIS A 123 -14.04 3.89 11.17
C HIS A 123 -14.00 4.29 9.69
N HIS A 124 -13.75 3.34 8.79
CA HIS A 124 -13.88 3.54 7.34
C HIS A 124 -15.28 4.05 6.98
N HIS A 125 -16.34 3.50 7.59
CA HIS A 125 -17.74 3.96 7.39
C HIS A 125 -18.01 5.40 7.88
N THR A 126 -17.10 6.03 8.63
CA THR A 126 -17.22 7.46 9.01
C THR A 126 -16.75 8.43 7.93
N HIS A 127 -16.07 7.93 6.89
CA HIS A 127 -15.61 8.70 5.75
C HIS A 127 -16.66 8.69 4.63
N ILE A 128 -17.80 9.35 4.88
CA ILE A 128 -18.91 9.48 3.91
C ILE A 128 -18.47 10.30 2.69
N GLU A 129 -17.75 11.39 2.93
CA GLU A 129 -17.04 12.17 1.90
C GLU A 129 -15.57 11.78 1.96
N THR A 130 -15.13 10.99 0.99
CA THR A 130 -13.74 10.55 0.90
C THR A 130 -12.85 11.67 0.39
N ASN A 131 -11.69 11.79 1.01
CA ASN A 131 -10.61 12.66 0.56
C ASN A 131 -9.29 11.89 0.47
N VAL A 132 -8.20 12.56 0.09
CA VAL A 132 -6.88 11.93 -0.05
C VAL A 132 -6.40 11.20 1.22
N TYR A 133 -6.71 11.73 2.41
CA TYR A 133 -6.34 11.09 3.67
C TYR A 133 -7.17 9.85 3.96
N SER A 134 -8.41 9.82 3.44
CA SER A 134 -9.32 8.69 3.62
C SER A 134 -8.70 7.41 3.07
N LEU A 135 -7.94 7.48 1.96
CA LEU A 135 -7.18 6.35 1.39
C LEU A 135 -6.27 5.61 2.39
N TYR A 136 -5.77 6.32 3.40
CA TYR A 136 -4.87 5.77 4.42
C TYR A 136 -5.61 5.36 5.70
N VAL A 137 -6.94 5.55 5.75
CA VAL A 137 -7.84 5.12 6.82
C VAL A 137 -8.77 4.01 6.34
N LEU A 138 -8.89 3.77 5.03
CA LEU A 138 -9.70 2.67 4.51
C LEU A 138 -9.01 1.35 4.89
N HIS A 139 -9.58 0.68 5.90
CA HIS A 139 -9.23 -0.69 6.24
C HIS A 139 -10.18 -1.58 5.43
N PRO A 140 -9.70 -2.29 4.39
CA PRO A 140 -10.54 -3.26 3.70
C PRO A 140 -11.02 -4.36 4.65
#